data_AF-A0A0F3MAK0-F1
#
_entry.id   AF-A0A0F3MAK0-F1
#
_cell.length_a   1.000
_cell.length_b   1.000
_cell.length_c   1.000
_cell.angle_alpha   90.00
_cell.angle_beta   90.00
_cell.angle_gamma   90.00
#
_symmetry.space_group_name_H-M   'P 1'
#
loop_
_entity.id
_entity.type
_entity.pdbx_description
1 polymer ?
#
loop_
_entity_poly.entity_id
_entity_poly.type
_entity_poly.pdbx_seq_one_letter_code
_entity_poly.pdbx_strand_id
1 'polypeptide(L)'
;MLTKEDFRNKYQYHQATPMLQQYLDIKFTHQCCILLFRVGDFYELFFDDAIVVSKLLGLVLAKKGKHAGQDLPMCGIPYHALESYLPRLVEQEHKVALCEQLESPEEAKKEMDIKL
;
A
#
# COMPACT_ATOMS: atom_id res chain seq x y z
N MET A 1 -16.44 -10.44 2.21
CA MET A 1 -15.83 -9.35 1.43
C MET A 1 -16.81 -8.20 1.40
N LEU A 2 -16.31 -6.96 1.44
CA LEU A 2 -17.12 -5.75 1.34
C LEU A 2 -17.60 -5.56 -0.10
N THR A 3 -18.78 -4.97 -0.26
CA THR A 3 -19.21 -4.45 -1.56
C THR A 3 -18.31 -3.29 -1.98
N LYS A 4 -18.32 -2.93 -3.27
CA LYS A 4 -17.51 -1.81 -3.78
C LYS A 4 -17.84 -0.49 -3.09
N GLU A 5 -19.11 -0.28 -2.78
CA GLU A 5 -19.59 0.92 -2.11
C GLU A 5 -19.17 0.95 -0.63
N ASP A 6 -19.37 -0.15 0.10
CA ASP A 6 -18.93 -0.26 1.49
C ASP A 6 -17.42 -0.11 1.64
N PHE A 7 -16.65 -0.69 0.71
CA PHE A 7 -15.20 -0.57 0.68
C PHE A 7 -14.75 0.87 0.47
N ARG A 8 -15.35 1.56 -0.52
CA ARG A 8 -15.04 2.96 -0.81
C ARG A 8 -15.40 3.88 0.35
N ASN A 9 -16.51 3.61 1.02
CA ASN A 9 -16.92 4.35 2.21
C ASN A 9 -15.96 4.10 3.38
N LYS A 10 -15.60 2.83 3.65
CA LYS A 10 -14.64 2.45 4.71
C LYS A 10 -13.33 3.23 4.59
N TYR A 11 -12.78 3.33 3.38
CA TYR A 11 -11.49 3.98 3.14
C TYR A 11 -11.60 5.41 2.61
N GLN A 12 -12.77 6.04 2.67
CA GLN A 12 -13.01 7.42 2.19
C GLN A 12 -12.41 7.68 0.80
N TYR A 13 -12.66 6.78 -0.16
CA TYR A 13 -12.02 6.74 -1.48
C TYR A 13 -12.03 8.08 -2.24
N HIS A 14 -13.13 8.85 -2.15
CA HIS A 14 -13.25 10.13 -2.84
C HIS A 14 -12.36 11.24 -2.27
N GLN A 15 -11.81 11.03 -1.07
CA GLN A 15 -10.86 11.94 -0.42
C GLN A 15 -9.41 11.46 -0.56
N ALA A 16 -9.19 10.28 -1.16
CA ALA A 16 -7.88 9.71 -1.38
C ALA A 16 -7.15 10.42 -2.52
N THR A 17 -5.83 10.57 -2.40
CA THR A 17 -4.97 11.05 -3.49
C THR A 17 -5.01 10.09 -4.68
N PRO A 18 -4.64 10.52 -5.90
CA PRO A 18 -4.65 9.63 -7.07
C PRO A 18 -3.88 8.31 -6.86
N MET A 19 -2.69 8.38 -6.25
CA MET A 19 -1.90 7.19 -5.88
C MET A 19 -2.65 6.27 -4.91
N LEU A 20 -3.31 6.85 -3.90
CA LEU A 20 -4.03 6.07 -2.91
C LEU A 20 -5.34 5.47 -3.47
N GLN A 21 -5.98 6.12 -4.45
CA GLN A 21 -7.10 5.55 -5.20
C GLN A 21 -6.67 4.31 -5.98
N GLN A 22 -5.53 4.37 -6.68
CA GLN A 22 -4.96 3.21 -7.37
C GLN A 22 -4.67 2.06 -6.40
N TYR A 23 -4.04 2.35 -5.26
CA TYR A 23 -3.82 1.37 -4.20
C TYR A 23 -5.13 0.73 -3.73
N LEU A 24 -6.15 1.55 -3.46
CA LEU A 24 -7.45 1.08 -2.98
C LEU A 24 -8.21 0.25 -4.02
N ASP A 25 -8.12 0.58 -5.31
CA ASP A 25 -8.76 -0.19 -6.38
C ASP A 25 -8.14 -1.60 -6.51
N ILE A 26 -6.81 -1.71 -6.36
CA ILE A 26 -6.13 -3.02 -6.33
C ILE A 26 -6.48 -3.77 -5.05
N LYS A 27 -6.46 -3.09 -3.90
CA LYS A 27 -6.84 -3.67 -2.61
C LYS A 27 -8.28 -4.17 -2.60
N PHE A 28 -9.19 -3.52 -3.33
CA PHE A 28 -10.58 -3.97 -3.47
C PHE A 28 -10.68 -5.32 -4.18
N THR A 29 -9.80 -5.60 -5.15
CA THR A 29 -9.73 -6.89 -5.84
C THR A 29 -9.13 -7.98 -4.94
N HIS A 30 -8.26 -7.58 -4.00
CA HIS A 30 -7.54 -8.47 -3.09
C HIS A 30 -7.82 -8.19 -1.60
N GLN A 31 -9.10 -8.05 -1.22
CA GLN A 31 -9.48 -7.56 0.13
C GLN A 31 -8.95 -8.43 1.29
N CYS A 32 -8.74 -9.72 1.04
CA CYS A 32 -8.27 -10.67 2.05
C CYS A 32 -6.75 -10.90 2.03
N CYS A 33 -6.02 -10.21 1.15
CA CYS A 33 -4.57 -10.31 1.04
C CYS A 33 -3.91 -9.05 1.59
N ILE A 34 -2.70 -9.18 2.13
CA ILE A 34 -1.81 -8.06 2.40
C ILE A 34 -1.30 -7.54 1.06
N LEU A 35 -1.56 -6.26 0.75
CA LEU A 35 -1.10 -5.65 -0.49
C LEU A 35 0.23 -4.94 -0.27
N LEU A 36 1.27 -5.46 -0.89
CA LEU A 36 2.59 -4.84 -0.96
C LEU A 36 2.66 -4.00 -2.24
N PHE A 37 2.55 -2.68 -2.11
CA PHE A 37 2.50 -1.76 -3.24
C PHE A 37 3.87 -1.14 -3.46
N ARG A 38 4.50 -1.45 -4.59
CA ARG A 38 5.85 -0.97 -4.88
C ARG A 38 5.81 0.52 -5.25
N VAL A 39 6.58 1.31 -4.51
CA VAL A 39 6.83 2.72 -4.76
C VAL A 39 8.33 2.95 -4.70
N GLY A 40 8.97 3.06 -5.86
CA GLY A 40 10.43 3.14 -5.95
C GLY A 40 11.12 1.92 -5.35
N ASP A 41 11.97 2.15 -4.35
CA ASP A 41 12.77 1.12 -3.66
C ASP A 41 12.08 0.49 -2.44
N PHE A 42 10.79 0.77 -2.22
CA PHE A 42 10.03 0.23 -1.09
C PHE A 42 8.73 -0.43 -1.53
N TYR A 43 8.35 -1.49 -0.84
CA TYR A 43 6.97 -1.95 -0.79
C TYR A 43 6.27 -1.25 0.37
N GLU A 44 5.34 -0.36 0.02
CA GLU A 44 4.55 0.38 0.98
C GLU A 44 3.21 -0.33 1.24
N LEU A 45 2.79 -0.31 2.51
CA LEU A 45 1.49 -0.77 2.95
C LEU A 45 0.77 0.37 3.64
N PHE A 46 -0.56 0.40 3.54
CA PHE A 46 -1.40 1.45 4.11
C PHE A 46 -2.54 0.89 4.97
N PHE A 47 -3.12 1.73 5.81
CA PHE A 47 -4.30 1.44 6.62
C PHE A 47 -4.10 0.21 7.53
N ASP A 48 -5.06 -0.71 7.53
CA ASP A 48 -5.06 -1.91 8.36
C ASP A 48 -3.86 -2.81 8.07
N ASP A 49 -3.48 -2.96 6.80
CA ASP A 49 -2.33 -3.78 6.39
C ASP A 49 -1.03 -3.26 7.03
N ALA A 50 -0.84 -1.94 7.05
CA ALA A 50 0.33 -1.33 7.67
C ALA A 50 0.41 -1.63 9.18
N ILE A 51 -0.73 -1.56 9.87
CA ILE A 51 -0.81 -1.80 11.31
C ILE A 51 -0.54 -3.28 11.63
N VAL A 52 -1.08 -4.20 10.83
CA VAL A 52 -0.88 -5.64 11.02
C VAL A 52 0.58 -6.02 10.73
N VAL A 53 1.09 -5.62 9.57
CA VAL A 53 2.43 -6.00 9.11
C VAL A 53 3.53 -5.36 9.95
N SER A 54 3.36 -4.11 10.39
CA SER A 54 4.33 -3.47 11.29
C SER A 54 4.49 -4.24 12.61
N LYS A 55 3.38 -4.70 13.20
CA LYS A 55 3.42 -5.51 14.43
C LYS A 55 4.01 -6.89 14.19
N LEU A 56 3.60 -7.54 13.11
CA LEU A 56 3.98 -8.93 12.82
C LEU A 56 5.46 -9.07 12.45
N LEU A 57 5.99 -8.09 11.71
CA LEU A 57 7.39 -8.08 11.24
C LEU A 57 8.31 -7.21 12.09
N GLY A 58 7.77 -6.50 13.09
CA GLY A 58 8.53 -5.56 13.92
C GLY A 58 9.02 -4.33 13.16
N LEU A 59 8.26 -3.88 12.14
CA LEU A 59 8.60 -2.69 11.35
C LEU A 59 8.10 -1.43 12.05
N VAL A 60 8.73 -0.30 11.72
CA VAL A 60 8.26 1.02 12.18
C VAL A 60 6.94 1.34 11.49
N LEU A 61 5.90 1.58 12.29
CA LEU A 61 4.63 2.15 11.81
C LEU A 61 4.78 3.67 11.72
N ALA A 62 4.85 4.19 10.50
CA ALA A 62 4.93 5.59 10.19
C ALA A 62 3.55 6.16 9.80
N LYS A 63 3.53 7.46 9.47
CA LYS A 63 2.34 8.17 9.02
C LYS A 63 2.65 8.85 7.68
N LYS A 64 1.85 8.59 6.64
CA LYS A 64 1.99 9.22 5.32
C LYS A 64 0.99 10.36 5.17
N GLY A 65 1.30 11.49 5.79
CA GLY A 65 0.45 12.68 5.75
C GLY A 65 -0.95 12.44 6.33
N LYS A 66 -1.95 13.16 5.80
CA LYS A 66 -3.35 13.05 6.23
C LYS A 66 -4.24 12.51 5.12
N HIS A 67 -5.15 11.62 5.48
CA HIS A 67 -6.23 11.09 4.66
C HIS A 67 -7.57 11.32 5.38
N ALA A 68 -8.51 12.00 4.72
CA ALA A 68 -9.79 12.43 5.30
C ALA A 68 -9.67 13.11 6.69
N GLY A 69 -8.63 13.93 6.86
CA GLY A 69 -8.37 14.65 8.11
C GLY A 69 -7.69 13.83 9.21
N GLN A 70 -7.45 12.53 9.01
CA GLN A 70 -6.75 11.64 9.94
C GLN A 70 -5.36 11.27 9.44
N ASP A 71 -4.44 10.93 10.33
CA ASP A 71 -3.11 10.45 9.93
C ASP A 71 -3.23 9.09 9.23
N LEU A 72 -2.63 8.96 8.03
CA LEU A 72 -2.66 7.72 7.26
C LEU A 72 -1.57 6.75 7.78
N PRO A 73 -1.92 5.61 8.42
CA PRO A 73 -0.94 4.64 8.88
C PRO A 73 -0.24 4.00 7.69
N MET A 74 1.08 3.88 7.77
CA MET A 74 1.92 3.36 6.71
C MET A 74 3.13 2.63 7.27
N CYS A 75 3.53 1.54 6.64
CA CYS A 75 4.84 0.94 6.86
C CYS A 75 5.44 0.52 5.52
N GLY A 76 6.76 0.36 5.49
CA GLY A 76 7.50 0.05 4.28
C GLY A 76 8.50 -1.07 4.51
N ILE A 77 8.65 -1.93 3.51
CA ILE A 77 9.71 -2.94 3.43
C ILE A 77 10.63 -2.55 2.27
N PRO A 78 11.95 -2.43 2.48
CA PRO A 78 12.87 -2.20 1.37
C PRO A 78 12.76 -3.33 0.33
N TYR A 79 12.72 -2.98 -0.96
CA TYR A 79 12.55 -3.93 -2.07
C TYR A 79 13.52 -5.12 -1.98
N HIS A 80 14.80 -4.83 -1.76
CA HIS A 80 15.87 -5.82 -1.65
C HIS A 80 15.76 -6.71 -0.39
N ALA A 81 14.99 -6.31 0.61
CA ALA A 81 14.80 -7.06 1.84
C ALA A 81 13.52 -7.93 1.81
N LEU A 82 12.65 -7.76 0.81
CA LEU A 82 11.35 -8.42 0.74
C LEU A 82 11.44 -9.94 0.89
N GLU A 83 12.40 -10.58 0.22
CA GLU A 83 12.58 -12.04 0.25
C GLU A 83 12.80 -12.58 1.67
N SER A 84 13.39 -11.79 2.56
CA SER A 84 13.60 -12.17 3.97
C SER A 84 12.34 -12.05 4.82
N TYR A 85 11.37 -11.21 4.40
CA TYR A 85 10.12 -10.97 5.13
C TYR A 85 8.95 -11.83 4.64
N LEU A 86 8.94 -12.23 3.37
CA LEU A 86 7.87 -13.06 2.80
C LEU A 86 7.62 -14.36 3.57
N PRO A 87 8.63 -15.15 3.98
CA PRO A 87 8.41 -16.39 4.73
C PRO A 87 7.62 -16.14 6.02
N ARG A 88 7.94 -15.06 6.75
CA ARG A 88 7.27 -14.71 8.00
C ARG A 88 5.80 -14.35 7.80
N LEU A 89 5.45 -13.74 6.68
CA LEU A 89 4.06 -13.44 6.33
C LEU A 89 3.29 -14.73 6.00
N VAL A 90 3.92 -15.64 5.25
CA VAL A 90 3.32 -16.92 4.83
C VAL A 90 3.14 -17.86 6.03
N GLU A 91 4.12 -17.94 6.93
CA GLU A 91 4.06 -18.74 8.16
C GLU A 91 2.89 -18.32 9.08
N GLN A 92 2.44 -17.08 8.98
CA GLN A 92 1.31 -16.53 9.74
C GLN A 92 -0.01 -16.63 8.95
N GLU A 93 -0.07 -17.51 7.94
CA GLU A 93 -1.22 -17.79 7.08
C GLU A 93 -1.76 -16.56 6.31
N HIS A 94 -0.96 -15.50 6.18
CA HIS A 94 -1.35 -14.33 5.40
C HIS A 94 -1.10 -14.56 3.91
N LYS A 95 -2.14 -14.31 3.10
CA LYS A 95 -1.99 -14.21 1.64
C LYS A 95 -1.37 -12.86 1.30
N VAL A 96 -0.35 -12.86 0.46
CA VAL A 96 0.38 -11.64 0.07
C VAL A 96 0.14 -11.38 -1.42
N ALA A 97 -0.21 -10.15 -1.77
CA ALA A 97 -0.31 -9.67 -3.14
C ALA A 97 0.82 -8.66 -3.38
N LEU A 98 1.66 -8.93 -4.38
CA LEU A 98 2.72 -8.02 -4.81
C LEU A 98 2.19 -7.19 -5.98
N CYS A 99 2.19 -5.87 -5.83
CA CYS A 99 1.93 -4.94 -6.92
C CYS A 99 3.23 -4.25 -7.31
N GLU A 100 3.72 -4.61 -8.49
CA GLU A 100 4.89 -4.01 -9.10
C GLU A 100 4.49 -2.78 -9.92
N GLN A 101 5.32 -1.74 -9.90
CA GLN A 101 5.22 -0.66 -10.85
C GLN A 101 5.79 -1.15 -12.19
N LEU A 102 4.95 -1.21 -13.23
CA LEU A 102 5.33 -1.69 -14.56
C LEU A 102 6.12 -0.64 -15.36
N GLU A 103 6.12 0.61 -14.91
CA GLU A 103 6.75 1.74 -15.57
C GLU A 103 8.18 1.94 -15.07
N SER A 104 9.08 2.25 -16.00
CA SER A 104 10.48 2.55 -15.69
C SER A 104 10.54 3.81 -14.81
N PRO A 105 11.48 3.94 -13.84
CA PRO A 105 11.63 5.15 -13.02
C PRO A 105 11.79 6.43 -13.85
N GLU A 106 12.33 6.30 -15.07
CA GLU A 106 12.52 7.37 -16.05
C GLU A 106 11.20 7.86 -16.67
N GLU A 107 10.18 7.02 -16.73
CA GLU A 107 8.85 7.35 -17.29
C GLU A 107 7.95 8.00 -16.23
N ALA A 108 7.95 7.48 -15.00
CA ALA A 108 7.17 8.03 -13.89
C ALA A 108 7.56 9.48 -13.50
N LYS A 109 8.82 9.87 -13.73
CA LYS A 109 9.27 11.24 -13.49
C LYS A 109 8.74 12.24 -14.52
N LYS A 110 8.35 11.78 -15.70
CA LYS A 110 7.95 12.63 -16.83
C LYS A 110 6.51 13.15 -16.73
N GLU A 111 5.67 12.54 -15.90
CA GLU A 111 4.29 13.00 -15.67
C GLU A 111 4.14 14.05 -14.56
N MET A 112 5.21 14.38 -13.82
CA MET A 112 5.19 15.43 -12.79
C MET A 112 5.71 16.80 -13.25
N ASP A 113 6.13 16.94 -14.52
CA ASP A 113 6.47 18.23 -15.13
C ASP A 113 5.24 18.85 -15.82
N ILE A 114 4.27 19.32 -15.03
CA ILE A 114 3.36 20.36 -15.52
C ILE A 114 4.19 21.64 -15.61
N LYS A 115 4.75 21.89 -16.79
CA LYS A 115 5.26 23.21 -17.16
C LYS A 115 4.15 24.25 -16.94
N LEU A 116 4.46 25.26 -16.13
CA LEU A 116 3.78 26.55 -16.14
C LEU A 116 3.86 27.18 -17.54
#